data_AF-A0A1I5E4P0-F1
#
_entry.id   AF-A0A1I5E4P0-F1
#
_cell.length_a   1.000
_cell.length_b   1.000
_cell.length_c   1.000
_cell.angle_alpha   90.00
_cell.angle_beta   90.00
_cell.angle_gamma   90.00
#
_symmetry.space_group_name_H-M   'P 1'
#
loop_
_entity.id
_entity.type
_entity.pdbx_description
1 polymer ?
#
loop_
_entity_poly.entity_id
_entity_poly.type
_entity_poly.pdbx_seq_one_letter_code
_entity_poly.pdbx_strand_id
1 'polypeptide(L)' 'AGVSAFPMAARVSNKLGLEADPHNFLLMHALGANVAGQIGSVVAAGVMLAIFGY' A
#
# COMPACT_ATOMS: atom_id res chain seq x y z
N ALA A 1 -3.91 1.41 3.84
CA ALA A 1 -3.53 0.90 2.50
C ALA A 1 -2.04 0.54 2.33
N GLY A 2 -1.20 0.54 3.37
CA GLY A 2 0.25 0.27 3.24
C GLY A 2 0.65 -1.20 3.05
N VAL A 3 -0.32 -2.12 2.93
CA VAL A 3 -0.08 -3.53 2.58
C VAL A 3 0.11 -3.61 1.07
N SER A 4 1.16 -4.27 0.59
CA SER A 4 1.63 -4.31 -0.81
C SER A 4 0.72 -5.07 -1.80
N ALA A 5 -0.60 -5.05 -1.59
CA ALA A 5 -1.60 -5.62 -2.48
C ALA A 5 -2.17 -4.53 -3.39
N PHE A 6 -1.42 -4.17 -4.42
CA PHE A 6 -1.85 -3.18 -5.40
C PHE A 6 -2.76 -3.80 -6.48
N PRO A 7 -3.87 -3.14 -6.89
CA PRO A 7 -4.48 -1.92 -6.33
C PRO A 7 -5.50 -2.20 -5.19
N MET A 8 -5.68 -3.45 -4.79
CA MET A 8 -6.78 -3.90 -3.94
C MET A 8 -6.79 -3.30 -2.52
N ALA A 9 -5.63 -3.10 -1.87
CA ALA A 9 -5.57 -2.49 -0.54
C ALA A 9 -6.08 -1.03 -0.52
N ALA A 10 -5.91 -0.29 -1.63
CA ALA A 10 -6.45 1.06 -1.77
C ALA A 10 -7.97 1.03 -2.00
N ARG A 11 -8.46 0.05 -2.76
CA ARG A 11 -9.90 -0.16 -3.01
C ARG A 11 -10.65 -0.57 -1.74
N VAL A 12 -10.07 -1.41 -0.90
CA VAL A 12 -10.65 -1.81 0.40
C VAL A 12 -10.71 -0.62 1.36
N SER A 13 -9.63 0.17 1.46
CA SER A 13 -9.64 1.41 2.25
C SER A 13 -10.68 2.43 1.75
N ASN A 14 -10.87 2.54 0.43
CA ASN A 14 -11.93 3.38 -0.13
C ASN A 14 -13.34 2.85 0.16
N LYS A 15 -13.55 1.53 0.11
CA LYS A 15 -14.84 0.91 0.43
C LYS A 15 -15.24 1.17 1.89
N LEU A 16 -14.35 0.88 2.84
CA LEU A 16 -14.60 1.19 4.26
C LEU A 16 -14.74 2.70 4.51
N GLY A 17 -13.98 3.52 3.78
CA GLY A 17 -14.08 4.98 3.85
C GLY A 17 -15.46 5.50 3.49
N LEU A 18 -16.03 4.98 2.40
CA LEU A 18 -17.38 5.32 1.94
C LEU A 18 -18.49 4.73 2.82
N GLU A 19 -18.25 3.59 3.47
CA GLU A 19 -19.16 3.01 4.47
C GLU A 19 -19.21 3.85 5.75
N ALA A 20 -18.11 4.49 6.15
CA ALA A 20 -18.03 5.35 7.31
C ALA A 20 -18.49 6.80 7.03
N ASP A 21 -18.15 7.33 5.84
CA ASP A 21 -18.58 8.64 5.35
C ASP A 21 -18.72 8.60 3.81
N PRO A 22 -19.93 8.71 3.26
CA PRO A 22 -20.17 8.60 1.82
C PRO A 22 -19.54 9.74 0.98
N HIS A 23 -19.04 10.81 1.59
CA HIS A 23 -18.26 11.86 0.89
C HIS A 23 -16.74 11.64 0.97
N ASN A 24 -16.26 10.61 1.67
CA ASN A 24 -14.84 10.39 1.91
C ASN A 24 -14.21 9.46 0.85
N PHE A 25 -13.76 10.05 -0.25
CA PHE A 25 -13.13 9.35 -1.37
C PHE A 25 -11.63 9.14 -1.14
N LEU A 26 -11.26 8.06 -0.44
CA LEU A 26 -9.86 7.77 -0.12
C LEU A 26 -9.07 7.10 -1.24
N LEU A 27 -9.70 6.67 -2.34
CA LEU A 27 -9.01 5.89 -3.39
C LEU A 27 -7.75 6.59 -3.94
N MET A 28 -7.86 7.87 -4.29
CA MET A 28 -6.75 8.63 -4.89
C MET A 28 -5.62 8.91 -3.89
N HIS A 29 -5.94 9.08 -2.61
CA HIS A 29 -4.94 9.27 -1.55
C HIS A 29 -4.29 7.94 -1.13
N ALA A 30 -5.10 6.88 -0.97
CA ALA A 30 -4.68 5.56 -0.52
C ALA A 30 -3.82 4.81 -1.55
N LEU A 31 -3.94 5.14 -2.84
CA LEU A 31 -3.07 4.60 -3.89
C LEU A 31 -1.60 4.99 -3.68
N GLY A 32 -1.32 6.22 -3.22
CA GLY A 32 0.05 6.67 -2.92
C GLY A 32 0.71 5.82 -1.83
N ALA A 33 -0.03 5.53 -0.75
CA ALA A 33 0.47 4.67 0.33
C ALA A 33 0.65 3.19 -0.10
N ASN A 34 -0.20 2.69 -1.01
CA ASN A 34 -0.09 1.33 -1.52
C ASN A 34 1.12 1.15 -2.46
N VAL A 35 1.42 2.15 -3.30
CA VAL A 35 2.64 2.19 -4.14
C VAL A 35 3.90 2.28 -3.27
N ALA A 36 3.90 3.13 -2.24
CA ALA A 36 5.01 3.24 -1.31
C ALA A 36 5.30 1.90 -0.59
N GLY A 37 4.26 1.15 -0.21
CA GLY A 37 4.39 -0.18 0.40
C GLY A 37 5.11 -1.20 -0.49
N GLN A 38 4.79 -1.26 -1.79
CA GLN A 38 5.50 -2.14 -2.73
C GLN A 38 6.98 -1.76 -2.91
N ILE A 39 7.27 -0.46 -3.04
CA ILE A 39 8.65 0.03 -3.16
C ILE A 39 9.45 -0.29 -1.89
N GLY A 40 8.86 -0.08 -0.72
CA GLY A 40 9.48 -0.42 0.56
C GLY A 40 9.83 -1.91 0.66
N SER A 41 8.94 -2.80 0.21
CA SER A 41 9.18 -4.24 0.21
C SER A 41 10.35 -4.67 -0.68
N VAL A 42 10.48 -4.12 -1.90
CA VAL A 42 11.60 -4.46 -2.79
C VAL A 42 12.93 -3.88 -2.30
N VAL A 43 12.92 -2.70 -1.66
CA VAL A 43 14.11 -2.12 -1.03
C VAL A 43 14.52 -2.96 0.18
N ALA A 44 13.58 -3.34 1.03
CA ALA A 44 13.85 -4.21 2.18
C ALA A 44 14.41 -5.57 1.74
N ALA A 45 13.83 -6.18 0.70
CA ALA A 45 14.34 -7.41 0.12
C ALA A 45 15.76 -7.24 -0.45
N GLY A 46 16.03 -6.13 -1.15
CA GLY A 46 17.36 -5.81 -1.69
C GLY A 46 18.42 -5.63 -0.58
N VAL A 47 18.08 -4.92 0.49
CA VAL A 47 18.95 -4.76 1.66
C VAL A 47 19.19 -6.11 2.35
N MET A 48 18.14 -6.92 2.51
CA MET A 48 18.26 -8.23 3.14
C MET A 48 19.12 -9.19 2.31
N LEU A 49 19.01 -9.18 0.98
CA LEU A 49 19.91 -9.92 0.09
C LEU A 49 21.35 -9.38 0.15
N ALA A 50 21.55 -8.06 0.21
CA ALA A 50 22.88 -7.48 0.32
C ALA A 50 23.58 -7.83 1.66
N ILE A 51 22.80 -8.00 2.73
CA ILE A 51 23.31 -8.32 4.07
C ILE A 51 23.45 -9.82 4.29
N PHE A 52 22.59 -10.67 3.72
CA PHE A 52 22.54 -12.12 4.03
C PHE A 52 22.80 -13.05 2.85
N GLY A 53 22.86 -12.52 1.62
CA GLY A 53 22.98 -13.29 0.38
C GLY A 53 24.39 -13.66 -0.05
N TYR A 54 25.32 -13.79 0.91
CA TYR A 54 26.63 -14.43 0.71
C TYR A 54 26.51 -15.93 0.50
#